data_AF-A0AAP8HTN1-F1
#
_entry.id   AF-A0AAP8HTN1-F1
#
_cell.length_a   1.000
_cell.length_b   1.000
_cell.length_c   1.000
_cell.angle_alpha   90.00
_cell.angle_beta   90.00
_cell.angle_gamma   90.00
#
_symmetry.space_group_name_H-M   'P 1'
#
loop_
_entity.id
_entity.type
_entity.pdbx_description
1 polymer ?
#
loop_
_entity_poly.entity_id
_entity_poly.type
_entity_poly.pdbx_seq_one_letter_code
_entity_poly.pdbx_strand_id
1 'polypeptide(L)'
;PEPVISQAVEPKTKADQEKMGIALGRLAQEDPSFRVRTDEESGQTIISGMGELHLEILVDRMKREFGVEATVGKPQVAYRETIRKTCDEVEGKFVKQSGGRGQYGHV
;
A
#
# COMPACT_ATOMS: atom_id res chain seq x y z
N PRO A 1 -21.11 -9.07 -3.61
CA PRO A 1 -21.17 -7.70 -4.17
C PRO A 1 -19.77 -7.11 -4.28
N GLU A 2 -19.39 -6.56 -5.44
CA GLU A 2 -18.05 -6.00 -5.63
C GLU A 2 -17.91 -4.67 -4.88
N PRO A 3 -16.84 -4.47 -4.09
CA PRO A 3 -16.61 -3.20 -3.41
C PRO A 3 -16.33 -2.11 -4.45
N VAL A 4 -16.94 -0.95 -4.25
CA VAL A 4 -16.98 0.13 -5.24
C VAL A 4 -15.93 1.21 -4.93
N ILE A 5 -15.49 1.29 -3.67
CA ILE A 5 -14.48 2.24 -3.21
C ILE A 5 -13.37 1.49 -2.46
N SER A 6 -12.13 1.86 -2.77
CA SER A 6 -10.93 1.47 -2.04
C SER A 6 -10.29 2.70 -1.40
N GLN A 7 -9.86 2.57 -0.16
CA GLN A 7 -9.20 3.61 0.62
C GLN A 7 -7.95 3.02 1.27
N ALA A 8 -6.84 3.75 1.28
CA ALA A 8 -5.67 3.35 2.04
C ALA A 8 -5.86 3.73 3.50
N VAL A 9 -5.47 2.84 4.40
CA VAL A 9 -5.48 3.06 5.83
C VAL A 9 -4.07 2.91 6.38
N GLU A 10 -3.61 3.93 7.11
CA GLU A 10 -2.28 3.95 7.73
C GLU A 10 -2.42 4.07 9.24
N PRO A 11 -1.79 3.18 10.04
CA PRO A 11 -1.77 3.30 11.49
C PRO A 11 -0.88 4.47 11.92
N LYS A 12 -1.32 5.27 12.89
CA LYS A 12 -0.47 6.36 13.43
C LYS A 12 0.69 5.85 14.28
N THR A 13 0.53 4.71 14.95
CA THR A 13 1.56 4.15 15.84
C THR A 13 1.80 2.66 15.58
N LYS A 14 2.97 2.16 15.99
CA LYS A 14 3.27 0.71 15.93
C LYS A 14 2.32 -0.13 16.80
N ALA A 15 1.89 0.40 17.95
CA ALA A 15 0.93 -0.28 18.81
C ALA A 15 -0.45 -0.38 18.14
N ASP A 16 -0.81 0.63 17.33
CA ASP A 16 -2.04 0.63 16.54
C ASP A 16 -1.97 -0.35 15.37
N GLN A 17 -0.79 -0.67 14.83
CA GLN A 17 -0.63 -1.64 13.74
C GLN A 17 -1.09 -3.04 14.16
N GLU A 18 -0.72 -3.50 15.35
CA GLU A 18 -1.16 -4.81 15.87
C GLU A 18 -2.67 -4.82 16.16
N LYS A 19 -3.18 -3.75 16.78
CA LYS A 19 -4.62 -3.61 17.07
C LYS A 19 -5.46 -3.50 15.81
N MET A 20 -4.96 -2.80 14.79
CA MET A 20 -5.59 -2.69 13.48
C MET A 20 -5.74 -4.07 12.84
N GLY A 21 -4.73 -4.93 12.90
CA GLY A 21 -4.84 -6.29 12.38
C GLY A 21 -5.97 -7.10 13.04
N ILE A 22 -6.11 -7.00 14.37
CA ILE A 22 -7.18 -7.67 15.12
C ILE A 22 -8.55 -7.08 14.81
N ALA A 23 -8.64 -5.74 14.74
CA ALA A 23 -9.88 -5.02 14.44
C ALA A 23 -10.38 -5.33 13.02
N LEU A 24 -9.50 -5.28 12.03
CA LEU A 24 -9.81 -5.62 10.64
C LEU A 24 -10.27 -7.07 10.50
N GLY A 25 -9.66 -8.00 11.25
CA GLY A 25 -10.06 -9.41 11.26
C GLY A 25 -11.47 -9.64 11.82
N ARG A 26 -11.85 -8.94 12.89
CA ARG A 26 -13.22 -9.01 13.45
C ARG A 26 -14.24 -8.33 12.54
N LEU A 27 -13.91 -7.16 12.01
CA LEU A 27 -14.79 -6.41 11.11
C LEU A 27 -15.04 -7.15 9.79
N ALA A 28 -14.05 -7.86 9.27
CA ALA A 28 -14.21 -8.72 8.09
C ALA A 28 -15.10 -9.96 8.33
N GLN A 29 -15.27 -10.39 9.59
CA GLN A 29 -16.21 -11.47 9.95
C GLN A 29 -17.64 -10.96 10.12
N GLU A 30 -17.82 -9.74 10.63
CA GLU A 30 -19.14 -9.11 10.77
C GLU A 30 -19.72 -8.71 9.41
N ASP A 31 -18.89 -8.16 8.51
CA ASP A 31 -19.35 -7.63 7.24
C ASP A 31 -18.65 -8.31 6.04
N PRO A 32 -19.30 -9.27 5.35
CA PRO A 32 -18.71 -10.00 4.22
C PRO A 32 -18.48 -9.12 2.97
N SER A 33 -18.97 -7.88 2.99
CA SER A 33 -18.75 -6.90 1.92
C SER A 33 -17.45 -6.12 2.08
N PHE A 34 -16.81 -6.20 3.26
CA PHE A 34 -15.55 -5.55 3.55
C PHE A 34 -14.38 -6.42 3.10
N ARG A 35 -13.47 -5.85 2.30
CA ARG A 35 -12.23 -6.53 1.88
C ARG A 35 -11.02 -5.74 2.31
N VAL A 36 -10.09 -6.42 2.96
CA VAL A 36 -8.76 -5.90 3.28
C VAL A 36 -7.77 -6.54 2.34
N ARG A 37 -6.92 -5.72 1.72
CA ARG A 37 -5.79 -6.17 0.93
C ARG A 37 -4.58 -5.36 1.32
N THR A 38 -3.48 -6.03 1.62
CA THR A 38 -2.19 -5.36 1.74
C THR A 38 -1.58 -5.29 0.34
N ASP A 39 -1.18 -4.08 -0.06
CA ASP A 39 -0.50 -3.86 -1.33
C ASP A 39 1.01 -4.05 -1.14
N GLU A 40 1.60 -4.95 -1.92
CA GLU A 40 3.01 -5.35 -1.77
C GLU A 40 3.99 -4.31 -2.37
N GLU A 41 3.53 -3.48 -3.32
CA GLU A 41 4.36 -2.44 -3.95
C GLU A 41 4.47 -1.19 -3.07
N SER A 42 3.37 -0.77 -2.43
CA SER A 42 3.35 0.40 -1.54
C SER A 42 3.56 0.07 -0.06
N GLY A 43 3.40 -1.19 0.34
CA GLY A 43 3.40 -1.61 1.74
C GLY A 43 2.19 -1.10 2.54
N GLN A 44 1.17 -0.56 1.86
CA GLN A 44 0.00 0.03 2.49
C GLN A 44 -1.12 -1.00 2.67
N THR A 45 -1.90 -0.85 3.73
CA THR A 45 -3.13 -1.61 3.92
C THR A 45 -4.26 -0.88 3.21
N ILE A 46 -4.87 -1.53 2.22
CA ILE A 46 -6.00 -0.99 1.47
C ILE A 46 -7.28 -1.67 1.97
N ILE A 47 -8.22 -0.85 2.40
CA ILE A 47 -9.57 -1.27 2.77
C ILE A 47 -10.52 -0.97 1.62
N SER A 48 -11.40 -1.92 1.30
CA SER A 48 -12.38 -1.79 0.23
C SER A 48 -13.77 -2.05 0.77
N GLY A 49 -14.72 -1.17 0.43
CA GLY A 49 -16.09 -1.21 0.92
C GLY A 49 -17.12 -0.81 -0.14
N MET A 50 -18.39 -0.95 0.22
CA MET A 50 -19.51 -0.66 -0.71
C MET A 50 -19.80 0.83 -0.91
N GLY A 51 -19.32 1.72 -0.03
CA GLY A 51 -19.51 3.17 -0.14
C GLY A 51 -18.80 3.96 0.96
N GLU A 52 -18.77 5.28 0.81
CA GLU A 52 -18.13 6.23 1.73
C GLU A 52 -18.68 6.11 3.17
N LEU A 53 -20.00 6.05 3.30
CA LEU A 53 -20.68 5.94 4.60
C LEU A 53 -20.27 4.67 5.36
N HIS A 54 -20.11 3.54 4.66
CA HIS A 54 -19.70 2.30 5.31
C HIS A 54 -18.27 2.46 5.87
N LEU A 55 -17.36 3.05 5.09
CA LEU A 55 -15.98 3.27 5.54
C LEU A 55 -15.92 4.25 6.73
N GLU A 56 -16.71 5.33 6.73
CA GLU A 56 -16.76 6.28 7.86
C GLU A 56 -17.23 5.62 9.16
N ILE A 57 -18.30 4.81 9.10
CA ILE A 57 -18.83 4.09 10.27
C ILE A 57 -17.79 3.09 10.79
N LEU A 58 -17.06 2.43 9.89
CA LEU A 58 -16.06 1.43 10.25
C LEU A 58 -14.84 2.07 10.93
N VAL A 59 -14.42 3.25 10.48
CA VAL A 59 -13.37 4.05 11.12
C VAL A 59 -13.81 4.56 12.50
N ASP A 60 -15.05 5.01 12.64
CA ASP A 60 -15.60 5.42 13.94
C ASP A 60 -15.69 4.24 14.92
N ARG A 61 -16.12 3.05 14.45
CA ARG A 61 -16.11 1.81 15.25
C ARG A 61 -14.71 1.40 15.67
N MET A 62 -13.73 1.43 14.76
CA MET A 62 -12.33 1.14 15.12
C MET A 62 -11.79 2.08 16.20
N LYS A 63 -12.13 3.36 16.11
CA LYS A 63 -11.73 4.36 17.11
C LYS A 63 -12.42 4.14 18.45
N ARG A 64 -13.71 3.79 18.48
CA ARG A 64 -14.49 3.57 19.71
C ARG A 64 -14.22 2.24 20.40
N GLU A 65 -14.17 1.14 19.64
CA GLU A 65 -14.07 -0.21 20.21
C GLU A 65 -12.62 -0.63 20.46
N PHE A 66 -11.69 -0.26 19.57
CA PHE A 66 -10.29 -0.71 19.64
C PHE A 66 -9.31 0.41 20.01
N GLY A 67 -9.78 1.66 20.07
CA GLY A 67 -8.94 2.82 20.36
C GLY A 67 -7.86 3.04 19.31
N VAL A 68 -8.07 2.57 18.08
CA VAL A 68 -7.10 2.65 16.99
C VAL A 68 -7.30 3.97 16.26
N GLU A 69 -6.26 4.81 16.26
CA GLU A 69 -6.21 5.98 15.40
C GLU A 69 -5.56 5.62 14.06
N ALA A 70 -6.39 5.52 13.03
CA ALA A 70 -5.94 5.29 11.67
C ALA A 70 -6.21 6.53 10.80
N THR A 71 -5.27 6.85 9.91
CA THR A 71 -5.44 7.89 8.91
C THR A 71 -5.97 7.25 7.64
N VAL A 72 -7.03 7.81 7.09
CA VAL A 72 -7.61 7.39 5.81
C VAL A 72 -7.16 8.31 4.69
N GLY A 73 -6.69 7.71 3.60
CA GLY A 73 -6.19 8.42 2.41
C GLY A 73 -6.64 7.75 1.12
N LYS A 74 -6.58 8.48 0.00
CA LYS A 74 -6.77 7.84 -1.31
C LYS A 74 -5.64 6.84 -1.55
N PRO A 75 -5.93 5.61 -2.03
CA PRO A 75 -4.90 4.63 -2.30
C PRO A 75 -3.93 5.19 -3.34
N GLN A 76 -2.63 4.97 -3.14
CA GLN A 76 -1.65 5.32 -4.16
C GLN A 76 -1.91 4.47 -5.40
N VAL A 77 -1.89 5.13 -6.56
CA VAL A 77 -2.02 4.47 -7.85
C VAL A 77 -0.62 3.98 -8.24
N ALA A 78 -0.49 2.69 -8.53
CA ALA A 78 0.74 2.13 -9.08
C ALA A 78 0.94 2.68 -10.50
N TYR A 79 1.76 3.72 -10.63
CA TYR A 79 2.16 4.25 -11.92
C TYR A 79 3.17 3.29 -12.56
N ARG A 80 2.84 2.79 -13.75
CA ARG A 80 3.77 1.99 -14.55
C ARG A 80 4.35 2.87 -15.65
N GLU A 81 5.67 2.93 -15.71
CA GLU A 81 6.37 3.59 -16.80
C GLU A 81 6.51 2.63 -17.99
N THR A 82 6.27 3.14 -19.20
CA THR A 82 6.56 2.43 -20.45
C THR A 82 7.30 3.35 -21.40
N ILE A 83 8.38 2.84 -21.99
CA ILE A 83 9.16 3.53 -23.01
C ILE A 83 8.46 3.37 -24.36
N ARG A 84 8.09 4.49 -25.00
CA ARG A 84 7.38 4.51 -26.29
C ARG A 84 8.31 4.55 -27.51
N LYS A 85 9.57 4.92 -27.32
CA LYS A 85 10.58 5.00 -28.38
C LYS A 85 11.74 4.09 -28.02
N THR A 86 12.21 3.33 -29.00
CA THR A 86 13.51 2.68 -28.94
C THR A 86 14.59 3.77 -29.01
N CYS A 87 15.47 3.80 -28.01
CA CYS A 87 16.70 4.59 -28.09
C CYS A 87 17.76 3.70 -28.74
N ASP A 88 18.27 4.09 -29.90
CA ASP A 88 19.24 3.30 -30.68
C ASP A 88 20.69 3.45 -30.15
N GLU A 89 21.00 4.50 -29.39
CA GLU A 89 22.30 4.71 -28.74
C GLU A 89 22.12 4.76 -27.22
N VAL A 90 22.51 3.66 -26.55
CA VAL A 90 22.53 3.54 -25.10
C VAL A 90 23.93 3.06 -24.70
N GLU A 91 24.86 4.00 -24.46
CA GLU A 91 26.21 3.66 -23.95
C GLU A 91 26.25 3.82 -22.41
N GLY A 92 26.18 2.70 -21.71
CA GLY A 92 26.36 2.54 -20.27
C GLY A 92 27.79 2.11 -19.92
N LYS A 93 28.68 3.08 -19.68
CA LYS A 93 30.05 2.81 -19.23
C LYS A 93 30.14 2.84 -17.70
N PHE A 94 30.23 1.67 -17.08
CA PHE A 94 30.47 1.51 -15.64
C PHE A 94 31.95 1.19 -15.38
N VAL A 95 32.71 2.20 -14.93
CA VAL A 95 34.10 2.03 -14.52
C VAL A 95 34.23 2.40 -13.06
N LYS A 96 34.43 1.39 -12.20
CA LYS A 96 34.68 1.61 -10.78
C LYS A 96 35.89 0.79 -10.35
N GLN A 97 36.93 1.49 -9.90
CA GLN A 97 38.17 0.92 -9.42
C GLN A 97 38.33 1.26 -7.94
N SER A 98 38.01 0.30 -7.07
CA SER A 98 38.18 0.42 -5.62
C SER A 98 39.16 -0.64 -5.16
N GLY A 99 40.45 -0.27 -5.11
CA GLY A 99 41.50 -0.96 -4.36
C GLY A 99 42.01 -2.33 -4.86
N GLY A 100 41.35 -2.99 -5.82
CA GLY A 100 41.75 -4.29 -6.40
C GLY A 100 41.45 -4.41 -7.90
N ARG A 101 41.37 -5.65 -8.44
CA ARG A 101 41.05 -5.93 -9.86
C ARG A 101 39.77 -5.16 -10.27
N GLY A 102 39.94 -4.17 -11.15
CA GLY A 102 38.88 -3.22 -11.49
C GLY A 102 37.69 -3.88 -12.20
N GLN A 103 36.49 -3.38 -11.94
CA GLN A 103 35.28 -3.77 -12.66
C GLN A 103 35.06 -2.79 -13.81
N TYR A 104 35.15 -3.30 -15.03
CA TYR A 104 34.86 -2.56 -16.26
C TYR A 104 33.66 -3.21 -16.95
N GLY A 105 32.60 -2.44 -17.14
CA GLY A 105 31.45 -2.81 -17.96
C GLY A 105 31.16 -1.71 -18.95
N HIS A 106 31.02 -2.06 -20.23
CA HIS A 106 30.52 -1.18 -21.28
C HIS A 106 29.34 -1.89 -21.92
N VAL A 107 28.18 -1.25 -21.98
CA VAL A 107 26.95 -1.74 -22.62
C VAL A 107 26.44 -0.68 -23.56
#